data_AF-A0A961VPN9-F1
#
_entry.id   AF-A0A961VPN9-F1
#
_cell.length_a   1.000
_cell.length_b   1.000
_cell.length_c   1.000
_cell.angle_alpha   90.00
_cell.angle_beta   90.00
_cell.angle_gamma   90.00
#
_symmetry.space_group_name_H-M   'P 1'
#
loop_
_entity.id
_entity.type
_entity.pdbx_description
1 polymer ?
#
loop_
_entity_poly.entity_id
_entity_poly.type
_entity_poly.pdbx_seq_one_letter_code
_entity_poly.pdbx_strand_id
1 'polypeptide(L)'
;MIRPAPLLALLAPFALAGASGMASATTGDGCFRVTNVAADDVLNVRAAPAAGAAVVATLLPDNDPGIIAATGAWVPSDRPEGQRWCPETICSGDTTVKGGAKRHDLAPSECP
;
A
#
# COMPACT_ATOMS: atom_id res chain seq x y z
N MET A 1 -39.70 59.25 14.86
CA MET A 1 -39.30 57.95 15.43
C MET A 1 -39.59 56.86 14.41
N ILE A 2 -38.64 55.94 14.21
CA ILE A 2 -38.70 54.64 13.51
C ILE A 2 -38.55 54.68 11.97
N ARG A 3 -37.34 54.31 11.51
CA ARG A 3 -37.03 53.71 10.19
C ARG A 3 -37.03 52.18 10.34
N PRO A 4 -37.49 51.43 9.32
CA PRO A 4 -36.63 50.35 8.79
C PRO A 4 -36.90 50.09 7.28
N ALA A 5 -36.11 49.39 6.47
CA ALA A 5 -34.73 48.91 6.46
C ALA A 5 -34.47 48.48 4.99
N PRO A 6 -33.24 48.60 4.44
CA PRO A 6 -32.97 48.16 3.08
C PRO A 6 -32.83 46.64 3.02
N LEU A 7 -33.45 46.04 2.01
CA LEU A 7 -33.36 44.63 1.68
C LEU A 7 -31.96 44.35 1.10
N LEU A 8 -31.00 44.01 1.95
CA LEU A 8 -29.67 43.56 1.53
C LEU A 8 -29.71 42.03 1.33
N ALA A 9 -30.05 41.60 0.13
CA ALA A 9 -29.86 40.21 -0.30
C ALA A 9 -28.48 40.10 -0.95
N LEU A 10 -27.54 39.38 -0.33
CA LEU A 10 -26.30 38.97 -0.98
C LEU A 10 -25.70 37.71 -0.33
N LEU A 11 -25.93 36.60 -1.05
CA LEU A 11 -25.00 35.49 -1.31
C LEU A 11 -24.41 34.74 -0.11
N ALA A 12 -25.07 33.65 0.26
CA ALA A 12 -24.45 32.56 1.01
C ALA A 12 -23.40 31.85 0.13
N PRO A 13 -22.13 31.74 0.57
CA PRO A 13 -21.16 30.94 -0.16
C PRO A 13 -21.51 29.44 0.01
N PHE A 14 -21.69 28.79 -1.13
CA PHE A 14 -21.87 27.35 -1.28
C PHE A 14 -20.64 26.66 -0.66
N ALA A 15 -20.81 26.01 0.49
CA ALA A 15 -19.77 25.18 1.07
C ALA A 15 -19.51 24.01 0.12
N LEU A 16 -18.39 24.04 -0.62
CA LEU A 16 -17.88 22.86 -1.29
C LEU A 16 -17.46 21.87 -0.19
N ALA A 17 -18.38 20.96 0.14
CA ALA A 17 -18.03 19.72 0.80
C ALA A 17 -17.13 18.94 -0.17
N GLY A 18 -15.82 19.08 0.01
CA GLY A 18 -14.85 18.19 -0.60
C GLY A 18 -15.10 16.79 -0.07
N ALA A 19 -15.84 15.98 -0.84
CA ALA A 19 -15.85 14.55 -0.64
C ALA A 19 -14.45 14.05 -1.01
N SER A 20 -13.59 13.91 0.00
CA SER A 20 -12.38 13.12 -0.10
C SER A 20 -12.81 11.70 -0.48
N GLY A 21 -12.75 11.39 -1.77
CA GLY A 21 -13.03 10.05 -2.26
C GLY A 21 -12.08 9.09 -1.57
N MET A 22 -12.64 8.06 -0.91
CA MET A 22 -11.84 6.96 -0.38
C MET A 22 -11.11 6.33 -1.57
N ALA A 23 -9.78 6.29 -1.50
CA ALA A 23 -8.95 5.63 -2.49
C ALA A 23 -9.43 4.17 -2.66
N SER A 24 -9.62 3.77 -3.91
CA SER A 24 -10.13 2.45 -4.26
C SER A 24 -9.16 1.39 -3.77
N ALA A 25 -9.68 0.45 -2.98
CA ALA A 25 -8.96 -0.71 -2.49
C ALA A 25 -8.22 -1.43 -3.62
N THR A 26 -6.90 -1.58 -3.47
CA THR A 26 -6.16 -2.57 -4.25
C THR A 26 -6.81 -3.94 -4.00
N THR A 27 -7.04 -4.72 -5.06
CA THR A 27 -7.77 -5.99 -5.00
C THR A 27 -6.98 -7.12 -4.31
N GLY A 28 -6.10 -6.81 -3.36
CA GLY A 28 -5.29 -7.77 -2.63
C GLY A 28 -5.36 -7.59 -1.11
N ASP A 29 -4.72 -8.51 -0.39
CA ASP A 29 -4.79 -8.68 1.07
C ASP A 29 -4.19 -7.52 1.91
N GLY A 30 -3.96 -6.35 1.30
CA GLY A 30 -3.48 -5.14 1.95
C GLY A 30 -2.10 -4.69 1.46
N CYS A 31 -1.61 -3.63 2.10
CA CYS A 31 -0.26 -3.11 1.90
C CYS A 31 0.68 -3.61 3.01
N PHE A 32 1.96 -3.67 2.67
CA PHE A 32 3.00 -4.18 3.55
C PHE A 32 4.23 -3.28 3.55
N ARG A 33 4.94 -3.33 4.68
CA ARG A 33 6.33 -2.87 4.80
C ARG A 33 7.25 -4.04 5.06
N VAL A 34 8.51 -3.91 4.67
CA VAL A 34 9.54 -4.89 5.00
C VAL A 34 9.77 -4.88 6.52
N THR A 35 9.87 -6.07 7.10
CA THR A 35 10.21 -6.29 8.50
C THR A 35 11.11 -7.50 8.62
N ASN A 36 11.71 -7.73 9.78
CA ASN A 36 12.48 -8.96 10.06
C ASN A 36 13.66 -9.18 9.08
N VAL A 37 14.12 -8.09 8.46
CA VAL A 37 15.36 -8.01 7.69
C VAL A 37 16.30 -7.07 8.46
N ALA A 38 17.57 -7.46 8.60
CA ALA A 38 18.55 -6.63 9.29
C ALA A 38 18.76 -5.30 8.54
N ALA A 39 19.11 -4.23 9.25
CA ALA A 39 19.26 -2.89 8.66
C ALA A 39 20.35 -2.81 7.57
N ASP A 40 21.31 -3.75 7.58
CA ASP A 40 22.38 -3.91 6.60
C ASP A 40 22.11 -5.03 5.57
N ASP A 41 20.89 -5.54 5.51
CA ASP A 41 20.46 -6.62 4.60
C ASP A 41 19.26 -6.19 3.73
N VAL A 42 18.90 -7.04 2.76
CA VAL A 42 17.83 -6.80 1.79
C VAL A 42 16.81 -7.93 1.72
N LEU A 43 15.55 -7.57 1.52
CA LEU A 43 14.51 -8.52 1.12
C LEU A 43 14.60 -8.80 -0.38
N ASN A 44 14.80 -10.06 -0.75
CA ASN A 44 14.78 -10.49 -2.13
C ASN A 44 13.36 -10.76 -2.62
N VAL A 45 12.92 -9.97 -3.60
CA VAL A 45 11.66 -10.17 -4.32
C VAL A 45 11.92 -11.13 -5.47
N ARG A 46 11.10 -12.17 -5.59
CA ARG A 46 11.33 -13.25 -6.56
C ARG A 46 10.31 -13.24 -7.68
N ALA A 47 10.70 -13.71 -8.87
CA ALA A 47 9.84 -13.78 -10.06
C ALA A 47 8.56 -14.62 -9.86
N ALA A 48 8.56 -15.51 -8.87
CA ALA A 48 7.43 -16.32 -8.47
C ALA A 48 7.45 -16.51 -6.94
N PRO A 49 6.30 -16.82 -6.30
CA PRO A 49 6.17 -17.04 -4.86
C PRO A 49 6.80 -18.37 -4.41
N ALA A 50 8.12 -18.50 -4.58
CA ALA A 50 8.89 -19.69 -4.29
C ALA A 50 10.36 -19.34 -3.99
N ALA A 51 10.97 -20.04 -3.03
CA ALA A 51 12.35 -19.78 -2.60
C ALA A 51 13.41 -19.99 -3.70
N GLY A 52 13.15 -20.87 -4.67
CA GLY A 52 14.07 -21.16 -5.78
C GLY A 52 13.90 -20.25 -7.00
N ALA A 53 12.91 -19.35 -7.01
CA ALA A 53 12.68 -18.46 -8.14
C ALA A 53 13.75 -17.36 -8.22
N ALA A 54 14.05 -16.89 -9.43
CA ALA A 54 15.03 -15.84 -9.66
C ALA A 54 14.66 -14.55 -8.90
N VAL A 55 15.66 -13.85 -8.38
CA VAL A 55 15.48 -12.53 -7.75
C VAL A 55 15.29 -11.49 -8.84
N VAL A 56 14.26 -10.66 -8.72
CA VAL A 56 13.90 -9.62 -9.69
C VAL A 56 13.96 -8.21 -9.11
N ALA A 57 13.94 -8.07 -7.78
CA ALA A 57 14.16 -6.83 -7.07
C ALA A 57 14.67 -7.08 -5.65
N THR A 58 15.21 -6.04 -5.03
CA THR A 58 15.68 -6.04 -3.63
C THR A 58 15.09 -4.83 -2.90
N LEU A 59 14.59 -5.04 -1.68
CA LEU A 59 13.97 -3.99 -0.86
C LEU A 59 14.73 -3.82 0.45
N LEU A 60 14.87 -2.58 0.91
CA LEU A 60 15.49 -2.24 2.18
C LEU A 60 14.42 -2.11 3.29
N PRO A 61 14.74 -2.43 4.55
CA PRO A 61 13.78 -2.40 5.66
C PRO A 61 13.31 -1.00 6.07
N ASP A 62 14.18 0.02 5.98
CA ASP A 62 13.93 1.34 6.59
C ASP A 62 14.02 2.54 5.61
N ASN A 63 14.37 2.30 4.35
CA ASN A 63 14.40 3.31 3.30
C ASN A 63 13.28 3.02 2.31
N ASP A 64 12.17 3.74 2.46
CA ASP A 64 11.01 3.86 1.56
C ASP A 64 11.06 2.91 0.34
N PRO A 65 10.71 1.61 0.49
CA PRO A 65 10.87 0.62 -0.57
C PRO A 65 9.81 0.76 -1.67
N GLY A 66 8.95 1.78 -1.59
CA GLY A 66 7.69 1.81 -2.30
C GLY A 66 6.58 1.03 -1.60
N ILE A 67 5.36 1.13 -2.11
CA ILE A 67 4.19 0.41 -1.61
C ILE A 67 4.32 -1.06 -2.04
N ILE A 68 4.35 -1.99 -1.08
CA ILE A 68 4.22 -3.43 -1.37
C ILE A 68 2.75 -3.78 -1.24
N ALA A 69 2.07 -4.01 -2.36
CA ALA A 69 0.68 -4.43 -2.39
C ALA A 69 0.59 -5.91 -2.71
N ALA A 70 -0.09 -6.68 -1.86
CA ALA A 70 -0.49 -8.03 -2.24
C ALA A 70 -1.40 -7.97 -3.48
N THR A 71 -1.28 -8.94 -4.37
CA THR A 71 -2.10 -9.01 -5.60
C THR A 71 -2.79 -10.37 -5.79
N GLY A 72 -2.62 -11.28 -4.84
CA GLY A 72 -3.23 -12.59 -4.86
C GLY A 72 -3.03 -13.34 -3.55
N ALA A 73 -3.54 -14.57 -3.51
CA ALA A 73 -3.55 -15.37 -2.30
C ALA A 73 -2.14 -15.77 -1.83
N TRP A 74 -1.98 -15.85 -0.51
CA TRP A 74 -0.80 -16.40 0.14
C TRP A 74 -0.71 -17.91 -0.07
N VAL A 75 0.34 -18.37 -0.73
CA VAL A 75 0.54 -19.77 -1.11
C VAL A 75 1.84 -20.37 -0.56
N PRO A 76 1.85 -21.67 -0.26
CA PRO A 76 0.68 -22.55 -0.20
C PRO A 76 -0.09 -22.34 1.12
N SER A 77 -1.42 -22.47 1.08
CA SER A 77 -2.31 -22.11 2.21
C SER A 77 -2.27 -23.09 3.39
N ASP A 78 -1.73 -24.29 3.17
CA ASP A 78 -1.53 -25.34 4.16
C ASP A 78 -0.32 -25.09 5.08
N ARG A 79 0.52 -24.10 4.76
CA ARG A 79 1.69 -23.73 5.57
C ARG A 79 1.36 -22.72 6.67
N PRO A 80 2.17 -22.65 7.74
CA PRO A 80 2.09 -21.54 8.70
C PRO A 80 2.24 -20.19 8.00
N GLU A 81 1.54 -19.15 8.46
CA GLU A 81 1.45 -17.86 7.79
C GLU A 81 2.82 -17.29 7.38
N GLY A 82 3.81 -17.24 8.29
CA GLY A 82 5.15 -16.73 7.99
C GLY A 82 5.92 -17.52 6.92
N GLN A 83 5.54 -18.76 6.62
CA GLN A 83 6.19 -19.56 5.57
C GLN A 83 5.53 -19.38 4.19
N ARG A 84 4.39 -18.69 4.12
CA ARG A 84 3.66 -18.46 2.89
C ARG A 84 4.30 -17.36 2.08
N TRP A 85 4.06 -17.40 0.79
CA TRP A 85 4.50 -16.41 -0.19
C TRP A 85 3.29 -15.72 -0.79
N CYS A 86 3.39 -14.41 -1.02
CA CYS A 86 2.35 -13.67 -1.73
C CYS A 86 2.89 -13.20 -3.08
N PRO A 87 2.12 -13.30 -4.16
CA PRO A 87 2.38 -12.49 -5.34
C PRO A 87 2.10 -11.02 -5.01
N GLU A 88 3.12 -10.18 -5.16
CA GLU A 88 3.09 -8.77 -4.80
C GLU A 88 3.44 -7.88 -5.99
N THR A 89 2.91 -6.67 -5.95
CA THR A 89 3.33 -5.56 -6.78
C THR A 89 4.00 -4.53 -5.90
N ILE A 90 5.24 -4.19 -6.23
CA ILE A 90 6.02 -3.17 -5.53
C ILE A 90 6.02 -1.92 -6.39
N CYS A 91 5.57 -0.80 -5.82
CA CYS A 91 5.50 0.49 -6.48
C CYS A 91 6.47 1.47 -5.79
N SER A 92 7.63 1.74 -6.40
CA SER A 92 8.62 2.71 -5.91
C SER A 92 8.79 3.85 -6.91
N GLY A 93 8.28 5.04 -6.57
CA GLY A 93 8.17 6.16 -7.52
C GLY A 93 7.38 5.75 -8.78
N ASP A 94 7.99 5.93 -9.95
CA ASP A 94 7.41 5.53 -11.25
C ASP A 94 7.68 4.05 -11.63
N THR A 95 8.42 3.31 -10.80
CA THR A 95 8.78 1.92 -11.09
C THR A 95 7.80 0.96 -10.43
N THR A 96 7.25 0.05 -11.24
CA THR A 96 6.43 -1.06 -10.77
C THR A 96 7.11 -2.39 -11.07
N VAL A 97 7.38 -3.18 -10.03
CA VAL A 97 7.90 -4.55 -10.17
C VAL A 97 6.87 -5.54 -9.65
N LYS A 98 6.71 -6.66 -10.35
CA LYS A 98 5.88 -7.77 -9.90
C LYS A 98 6.76 -8.94 -9.49
N GLY A 99 6.42 -9.57 -8.38
CA GLY A 99 7.15 -10.73 -7.88
C GLY A 99 6.44 -11.35 -6.69
N GLY A 100 7.21 -11.95 -5.78
CA GLY A 100 6.70 -12.40 -4.51
C GLY A 100 7.78 -12.47 -3.45
N ALA A 101 7.38 -12.13 -2.23
CA ALA A 101 8.16 -12.26 -1.02
C ALA A 101 7.45 -13.14 0.00
N LYS A 102 8.21 -13.52 1.02
CA LYS A 102 7.73 -14.35 2.11
C LYS A 102 7.04 -13.49 3.16
N ARG A 103 5.92 -13.99 3.68
CA ARG A 103 5.08 -13.32 4.68
C ARG A 103 5.81 -12.97 5.97
N HIS A 104 6.80 -13.78 6.35
CA HIS A 104 7.65 -13.55 7.53
C HIS A 104 8.36 -12.20 7.51
N ASP A 105 8.73 -11.75 6.31
CA ASP A 105 9.56 -10.56 6.10
C ASP A 105 8.70 -9.32 5.76
N LEU A 106 7.38 -9.44 5.94
CA LEU A 106 6.40 -8.40 5.67
C LEU A 106 5.54 -8.14 6.90
N ALA A 107 5.24 -6.88 7.18
CA ALA A 107 4.28 -6.48 8.21
C ALA A 107 3.15 -5.68 7.55
N PRO A 108 1.87 -5.92 7.91
CA PRO A 108 0.77 -5.10 7.42
C PRO A 108 1.01 -3.62 7.68
N SER A 109 0.70 -2.79 6.69
CA SER A 109 0.74 -1.34 6.76
C SER A 109 -0.50 -0.75 6.12
N GLU A 110 -0.77 0.52 6.42
CA GLU A 110 -1.79 1.26 5.68
C GLU A 110 -1.30 1.51 4.25
N CYS A 111 -2.22 1.41 3.29
CA CYS A 111 -1.98 1.88 1.94
C CYS A 111 -2.14 3.40 1.93
N PRO A 112 -1.22 4.16 1.32
CA PRO A 112 -1.40 5.60 1.12
C PRO A 112 -2.54 5.93 0.13
#